data_AF-X0PUP0-F1
#
_entry.id   AF-X0PUP0-F1
#
_cell.length_a   1.000
_cell.length_b   1.000
_cell.length_c   1.000
_cell.angle_alpha   90.00
_cell.angle_beta   90.00
_cell.angle_gamma   90.00
#
_symmetry.space_group_name_H-M   'P 1'
#
loop_
_entity.id
_entity.type
_entity.pdbx_description
1 polymer ?
#
loop_
_entity_poly.entity_id
_entity_poly.type
_entity_poly.pdbx_seq_one_letter_code
_entity_poly.pdbx_strand_id
1 'polypeptide(L)'
;MDSYRPFLAGTPPAIFDGTNAYRVLDDLTVVDAAALPDRVLDGGQIGDMTWIVGHPPDGTGRGRWWPLTGRPTYTTEHQYWLFTLLDASTREPISSTPIRSAQPDVTIDSAGTVWVAATPRGLHAIPDPTMTEPVPLDVADLLDRLRTG
;
A
#
# COMPACT_ATOMS: atom_id res chain seq x y z
N MET A 1 0.20 -2.44 22.44
CA MET A 1 0.32 -1.23 21.60
C MET A 1 1.37 -1.56 20.59
N ASP A 2 0.98 -2.00 19.39
CA ASP A 2 1.97 -2.28 18.35
C ASP A 2 2.68 -0.96 18.00
N SER A 3 3.99 -0.95 18.18
CA SER A 3 4.81 0.21 17.86
C SER A 3 4.79 0.40 16.36
N TYR A 4 4.12 1.45 15.88
CA TYR A 4 4.25 1.88 14.50
C TYR A 4 5.74 2.10 14.19
N ARG A 5 6.18 1.65 13.01
CA ARG A 5 7.56 1.81 12.55
C ARG A 5 7.58 2.90 11.47
N PRO A 6 8.23 4.04 11.73
CA PRO A 6 8.44 5.03 10.69
C PRO A 6 9.18 4.45 9.49
N PHE A 7 8.79 4.90 8.31
CA PHE A 7 9.41 4.48 7.05
C PHE A 7 9.76 5.69 6.19
N LEU A 8 10.74 5.51 5.30
CA LEU A 8 11.18 6.50 4.33
C LEU A 8 10.57 6.15 2.97
N ALA A 9 9.87 7.10 2.33
CA ALA A 9 9.29 6.93 1.00
C ALA A 9 9.06 8.28 0.30
N GLY A 10 8.73 8.23 -0.98
CA GLY A 10 8.35 9.40 -1.77
C GLY A 10 9.51 10.06 -2.51
N THR A 11 9.16 10.94 -3.45
CA THR A 11 10.09 11.71 -4.27
C THR A 11 9.62 13.17 -4.32
N PRO A 12 10.23 14.11 -3.56
CA PRO A 12 11.43 13.95 -2.73
C PRO A 12 11.21 13.07 -1.49
N PRO A 13 12.29 12.48 -0.92
CA PRO A 13 12.18 11.59 0.24
C PRO A 13 11.47 12.22 1.43
N ALA A 14 10.60 11.44 2.07
CA ALA A 14 9.86 11.84 3.26
C ALA A 14 9.80 10.73 4.31
N ILE A 15 9.88 11.11 5.58
CA ILE A 15 9.65 10.21 6.71
C ILE A 15 8.15 10.20 7.02
N PHE A 16 7.56 9.02 7.09
CA PHE A 16 6.19 8.82 7.52
C PHE A 16 6.18 8.28 8.96
N ASP A 17 5.48 8.94 9.87
CA ASP A 17 5.36 8.54 11.29
C ASP A 17 3.99 7.87 11.63
N GLY A 18 3.20 7.61 10.58
CA GLY A 18 1.88 7.00 10.66
C GLY A 18 0.75 8.02 10.75
N THR A 19 1.05 9.28 11.06
CA THR A 19 0.06 10.38 11.12
C THR A 19 0.48 11.57 10.26
N ASN A 20 1.77 11.74 10.00
CA ASN A 20 2.36 12.82 9.25
C ASN A 20 3.42 12.27 8.29
N ALA A 21 3.65 13.04 7.23
CA ALA A 21 4.78 12.88 6.33
C ALA A 21 5.65 14.14 6.40
N TYR A 22 6.93 13.96 6.69
CA TYR A 22 7.90 15.02 6.83
C TYR A 22 8.91 14.98 5.70
N ARG A 23 9.16 16.12 5.05
CA ARG A 23 10.16 16.18 3.98
C ARG A 23 11.56 16.05 4.55
N VAL A 24 12.39 15.23 3.92
CA VAL A 24 13.83 15.14 4.21
C VAL A 24 14.58 16.02 3.22
N LEU A 25 15.46 16.88 3.73
CA LEU A 25 16.34 17.73 2.93
C LEU A 25 17.69 17.03 2.66
N ASP A 26 18.48 17.58 1.74
CA ASP A 26 19.78 17.01 1.34
C ASP A 26 20.79 16.93 2.50
N ASP A 27 20.64 17.78 3.52
CA ASP A 27 21.44 17.77 4.75
C ASP A 27 20.89 16.83 5.84
N LEU A 28 19.91 15.98 5.48
CA LEU A 28 19.19 15.04 6.34
C LEU A 28 18.35 15.68 7.45
N THR A 29 18.15 17.00 7.39
CA THR A 29 17.16 17.65 8.26
C THR A 29 15.74 17.37 7.78
N VAL A 30 14.80 17.45 8.72
CA VAL A 30 13.40 17.10 8.51
C VAL A 30 12.53 18.34 8.70
N VAL A 31 11.73 18.66 7.70
CA VAL A 31 10.89 19.87 7.65
C VAL A 31 9.47 19.54 7.18
N ASP A 32 8.58 20.54 7.18
CA ASP A 32 7.26 20.50 6.55
C ASP A 32 6.41 19.28 6.94
N ALA A 33 5.93 19.26 8.19
CA ALA A 33 5.02 18.22 8.67
C ALA A 33 3.65 18.31 7.96
N ALA A 34 3.42 17.44 6.98
CA ALA A 34 2.13 17.31 6.32
C ALA A 34 1.31 16.20 6.99
N ALA A 35 0.21 16.56 7.64
CA ALA A 35 -0.69 15.57 8.21
C ALA A 35 -1.29 14.66 7.12
N LEU A 36 -1.25 13.35 7.36
CA LEU A 36 -1.94 12.36 6.55
C LEU A 36 -3.46 12.48 6.78
N PRO A 37 -4.30 12.24 5.76
CA PRO A 37 -5.75 12.28 5.93
C PRO A 37 -6.28 11.23 6.90
N ASP A 38 -5.59 10.09 7.01
CA ASP A 38 -5.89 9.02 7.95
C ASP A 38 -4.61 8.36 8.50
N ARG A 39 -4.77 7.57 9.56
CA ARG A 39 -3.67 6.85 10.20
C ARG A 39 -3.18 5.70 9.34
N VAL A 40 -1.88 5.71 9.06
CA VAL A 40 -1.15 4.64 8.39
C VAL A 40 -0.54 3.70 9.43
N LEU A 41 -0.53 2.41 9.11
CA LEU A 41 -0.07 1.33 9.99
C LEU A 41 1.27 0.75 9.53
N ASP A 42 1.48 0.71 8.22
CA ASP A 42 2.73 0.31 7.59
C ASP A 42 2.85 0.95 6.21
N GLY A 43 4.05 0.95 5.64
CA GLY A 43 4.29 1.49 4.32
C GLY A 43 5.73 1.39 3.86
N GLY A 44 5.95 1.81 2.62
CA GLY A 44 7.26 1.80 2.00
C GLY A 44 7.21 2.33 0.58
N GLN A 45 8.27 2.07 -0.18
CA GLN A 45 8.38 2.49 -1.57
C GLN A 45 8.79 1.31 -2.46
N ILE A 46 8.18 1.24 -3.65
CA ILE A 46 8.51 0.30 -4.72
C ILE A 46 8.61 1.08 -6.03
N GLY A 47 9.82 1.15 -6.60
CA GLY A 47 10.08 2.03 -7.75
C GLY A 47 9.62 3.47 -7.48
N ASP A 48 8.75 3.98 -8.36
CA ASP A 48 8.21 5.33 -8.31
C ASP A 48 6.85 5.42 -7.57
N MET A 49 6.49 4.38 -6.82
CA MET A 49 5.24 4.33 -6.04
C MET A 49 5.55 4.19 -4.56
N THR A 50 4.80 4.93 -3.74
CA THR A 50 4.72 4.69 -2.30
C THR A 50 3.56 3.73 -2.05
N TRP A 51 3.70 2.80 -1.11
CA TRP A 51 2.58 2.00 -0.65
C TRP A 51 2.34 2.24 0.84
N ILE A 52 1.07 2.17 1.24
CA ILE A 52 0.64 2.27 2.63
C ILE A 52 -0.37 1.18 2.95
N VAL A 53 -0.46 0.83 4.24
CA VAL A 53 -1.51 -0.01 4.79
C VAL A 53 -2.23 0.72 5.91
N GLY A 54 -3.56 0.70 5.87
CA GLY A 54 -4.41 1.35 6.86
C GLY A 54 -5.67 0.55 7.14
N HIS A 55 -6.47 1.04 8.09
CA HIS A 55 -7.84 0.56 8.23
C HIS A 55 -8.67 0.97 7.02
N PRO A 56 -9.64 0.16 6.60
CA PRO A 56 -10.64 0.61 5.62
C PRO A 56 -11.39 1.82 6.18
N PRO A 57 -11.52 2.91 5.41
CA PRO A 57 -12.18 4.12 5.89
C PRO A 57 -13.68 3.87 6.08
N ASP A 58 -14.25 4.43 7.16
CA ASP A 58 -15.68 4.32 7.48
C ASP A 58 -16.48 5.59 7.11
N GLY A 59 -15.81 6.61 6.58
CA GLY A 59 -16.42 7.88 6.18
C GLY A 59 -16.58 8.92 7.31
N THR A 60 -16.26 8.57 8.56
CA THR A 60 -16.53 9.42 9.74
C THR A 60 -15.31 10.23 10.20
N GLY A 61 -14.10 9.80 9.83
CA GLY A 61 -12.84 10.44 10.20
C GLY A 61 -12.49 11.69 9.37
N ARG A 62 -11.37 12.34 9.71
CA ARG A 62 -10.86 13.54 9.02
C ARG A 62 -10.62 13.29 7.53
N GLY A 63 -10.09 12.13 7.18
CA GLY A 63 -9.88 11.69 5.80
C GLY A 63 -11.16 11.30 5.07
N ARG A 64 -12.32 11.23 5.76
CA ARG A 64 -13.59 10.70 5.23
C ARG A 64 -13.42 9.33 4.60
N TRP A 65 -13.42 9.28 3.26
CA TRP A 65 -13.27 8.06 2.47
C TRP A 65 -11.84 7.86 1.96
N TRP A 66 -10.93 8.82 2.15
CA TRP A 66 -9.54 8.66 1.72
C TRP A 66 -8.91 7.39 2.31
N PRO A 67 -8.14 6.61 1.54
CA PRO A 67 -7.66 6.89 0.16
C PRO A 67 -8.64 6.53 -0.97
N LEU A 68 -9.87 6.08 -0.65
CA LEU A 68 -10.90 5.82 -1.63
C LEU A 68 -11.61 7.11 -2.07
N THR A 69 -12.15 7.10 -3.28
CA THR A 69 -12.96 8.19 -3.83
C THR A 69 -14.37 8.28 -3.23
N GLY A 70 -14.77 7.29 -2.44
CA GLY A 70 -16.06 7.22 -1.79
C GLY A 70 -16.27 5.89 -1.08
N ARG A 71 -17.51 5.63 -0.66
CA ARG A 71 -17.88 4.36 -0.02
C ARG A 71 -17.56 3.20 -0.98
N PRO A 72 -16.77 2.20 -0.58
CA PRO A 72 -16.46 1.08 -1.44
C PRO A 72 -17.70 0.22 -1.71
N THR A 73 -17.84 -0.22 -2.95
CA THR A 73 -18.75 -1.31 -3.33
C THR A 73 -17.93 -2.59 -3.41
N TYR A 74 -17.68 -3.23 -2.27
CA TYR A 74 -16.97 -4.50 -2.25
C TYR A 74 -17.62 -5.50 -1.28
N THR A 75 -17.64 -6.76 -1.68
CA THR A 75 -18.33 -7.85 -1.00
C THR A 75 -17.33 -8.65 -0.17
N THR A 76 -17.00 -8.22 1.04
CA THR A 76 -16.25 -9.09 1.97
C THR A 76 -17.03 -9.41 3.21
N GLU A 77 -17.09 -10.69 3.52
CA GLU A 77 -17.62 -11.24 4.78
C GLU A 77 -16.57 -11.24 5.90
N HIS A 78 -15.34 -10.77 5.63
CA HIS A 78 -14.19 -10.88 6.54
C HIS A 78 -13.48 -9.54 6.75
N GLN A 79 -12.85 -9.39 7.92
CA GLN A 79 -11.98 -8.26 8.23
C GLN A 79 -10.81 -8.19 7.23
N TYR A 80 -10.48 -6.97 6.79
CA TYR A 80 -9.39 -6.69 5.87
C TYR A 80 -8.69 -5.39 6.27
N TRP A 81 -7.45 -5.26 5.81
CA TRP A 81 -6.69 -4.01 5.79
C TRP A 81 -6.72 -3.44 4.39
N LEU A 82 -6.56 -2.13 4.25
CA LEU A 82 -6.53 -1.48 2.96
C LEU A 82 -5.08 -1.20 2.56
N PHE A 83 -4.57 -1.96 1.58
CA PHE A 83 -3.33 -1.65 0.89
C PHE A 83 -3.62 -0.56 -0.14
N THR A 84 -2.80 0.47 -0.22
CA THR A 84 -2.97 1.54 -1.21
C THR A 84 -1.64 1.91 -1.85
N LEU A 85 -1.62 1.94 -3.17
CA LEU A 85 -0.55 2.53 -3.96
C LEU A 85 -0.80 4.03 -4.10
N LEU A 86 0.23 4.82 -3.87
CA LEU A 86 0.26 6.27 -4.00
C LEU A 86 1.34 6.65 -5.01
N ASP A 87 1.09 7.71 -5.77
CA ASP A 87 2.15 8.38 -6.52
C ASP A 87 3.23 8.88 -5.54
N ALA A 88 4.50 8.55 -5.79
CA ALA A 88 5.56 8.90 -4.84
C ALA A 88 5.79 10.42 -4.71
N SER A 89 5.40 11.21 -5.71
CA SER A 89 5.61 12.66 -5.75
C SER A 89 4.44 13.44 -5.17
N THR A 90 3.20 13.08 -5.54
CA THR A 90 1.99 13.80 -5.14
C THR A 90 1.33 13.20 -3.91
N ARG A 91 1.62 11.93 -3.60
CA ARG A 91 0.93 11.11 -2.58
C ARG A 91 -0.55 10.91 -2.89
N GLU A 92 -0.97 11.14 -4.13
CA GLU A 92 -2.33 10.86 -4.56
C GLU A 92 -2.53 9.35 -4.71
N PRO A 93 -3.68 8.80 -4.27
CA PRO A 93 -4.00 7.39 -4.45
C PRO A 93 -4.10 6.99 -5.92
N ILE A 94 -3.34 5.95 -6.29
CA ILE A 94 -3.40 5.28 -7.60
C ILE A 94 -4.44 4.16 -7.55
N SER A 95 -4.29 3.25 -6.60
CA SER A 95 -5.22 2.14 -6.39
C SER A 95 -5.26 1.71 -4.93
N SER A 96 -6.36 1.08 -4.53
CA SER A 96 -6.49 0.49 -3.19
C SER A 96 -7.04 -0.93 -3.28
N THR A 97 -6.47 -1.84 -2.51
CA THR A 97 -6.76 -3.27 -2.57
C THR A 97 -6.90 -3.83 -1.16
N PRO A 98 -7.95 -4.63 -0.87
CA PRO A 98 -8.07 -5.30 0.42
C PRO A 98 -6.99 -6.37 0.58
N ILE A 99 -6.34 -6.41 1.74
CA ILE A 99 -5.36 -7.44 2.11
C ILE A 99 -5.66 -7.98 3.51
N ARG A 100 -5.02 -9.08 3.91
CA ARG A 100 -5.26 -9.76 5.20
C ARG A 100 -4.15 -9.58 6.24
N SER A 101 -3.05 -8.92 5.88
CA SER A 101 -1.97 -8.53 6.78
C SER A 101 -1.89 -7.02 6.89
N ALA A 102 -1.62 -6.50 8.09
CA ALA A 102 -1.31 -5.08 8.28
C ALA A 102 0.13 -4.72 7.87
N GLN A 103 1.00 -5.74 7.76
CA GLN A 103 2.43 -5.61 7.50
C GLN A 103 2.82 -6.56 6.36
N PRO A 104 2.54 -6.19 5.11
CA PRO A 104 2.85 -7.02 3.95
C PRO A 104 4.31 -6.86 3.52
N ASP A 105 4.91 -7.93 2.99
CA ASP A 105 6.08 -7.79 2.13
C ASP A 105 5.63 -7.41 0.72
N VAL A 106 6.30 -6.44 0.10
CA VAL A 106 5.89 -5.83 -1.17
C VAL A 106 7.06 -5.74 -2.12
N THR A 107 6.84 -6.09 -3.38
CA THR A 107 7.84 -5.93 -4.45
C THR A 107 7.16 -5.57 -5.77
N ILE A 108 7.96 -5.24 -6.78
CA ILE A 108 7.53 -4.91 -8.13
C ILE A 108 8.44 -5.63 -9.13
N ASP A 109 7.86 -6.23 -10.16
CA ASP A 109 8.64 -6.86 -11.23
C ASP A 109 8.97 -5.87 -12.36
N SER A 110 9.74 -6.34 -13.35
CA SER A 110 10.16 -5.51 -14.49
C SER A 110 9.00 -5.13 -15.43
N ALA A 111 7.85 -5.81 -15.35
CA ALA A 111 6.65 -5.44 -16.08
C ALA A 111 5.81 -4.38 -15.34
N GLY A 112 6.23 -3.99 -14.14
CA GLY A 112 5.51 -3.05 -13.28
C GLY A 112 4.41 -3.70 -12.44
N THR A 113 4.32 -5.04 -12.41
CA THR A 113 3.33 -5.73 -11.58
C THR A 113 3.74 -5.63 -10.12
N VAL A 114 2.86 -5.10 -9.28
CA VAL A 114 3.07 -5.05 -7.84
C VAL A 114 2.65 -6.37 -7.21
N TRP A 115 3.55 -6.97 -6.45
CA TRP A 115 3.36 -8.24 -5.77
C TRP A 115 3.35 -8.03 -4.25
N VAL A 116 2.41 -8.66 -3.56
CA VAL A 116 2.27 -8.61 -2.10
C VAL A 116 2.21 -10.00 -1.48
N ALA A 117 2.86 -10.17 -0.33
CA ALA A 117 2.71 -11.30 0.56
C ALA A 117 1.88 -10.87 1.79
N ALA A 118 0.57 -10.76 1.60
CA ALA A 118 -0.32 -10.08 2.54
C ALA A 118 -1.59 -10.88 2.89
N THR A 119 -1.59 -12.15 2.55
CA THR A 119 -2.75 -13.07 2.60
C THR A 119 -2.27 -14.43 3.12
N PRO A 120 -3.15 -15.26 3.71
CA PRO A 120 -2.73 -16.46 4.42
C PRO A 120 -1.88 -17.47 3.62
N ARG A 121 -1.87 -17.39 2.28
CA ARG A 121 -1.12 -18.31 1.41
C ARG A 121 -0.66 -17.67 0.11
N GLY A 122 0.63 -17.38 0.00
CA GLY A 122 1.29 -17.12 -1.29
C GLY A 122 1.40 -15.65 -1.69
N LEU A 123 2.05 -15.45 -2.82
CA LEU A 123 2.29 -14.16 -3.46
C LEU A 123 1.07 -13.78 -4.32
N HIS A 124 0.65 -12.53 -4.26
CA HIS A 124 -0.50 -12.05 -5.03
C HIS A 124 -0.15 -10.79 -5.80
N ALA A 125 -0.66 -10.68 -7.02
CA ALA A 125 -0.59 -9.45 -7.79
C ALA A 125 -1.67 -8.47 -7.30
N ILE A 126 -1.30 -7.21 -7.17
CA ILE A 126 -2.24 -6.11 -6.96
C ILE A 126 -2.91 -5.81 -8.29
N PRO A 127 -4.25 -5.86 -8.37
CA PRO A 127 -4.98 -5.58 -9.60
C PRO A 127 -5.07 -4.07 -9.85
N ASP A 128 -5.18 -3.66 -11.12
CA ASP A 128 -5.38 -2.25 -11.47
C ASP A 128 -6.71 -1.69 -10.91
N PRO A 129 -7.85 -2.42 -10.97
CA PRO A 129 -9.10 -1.91 -10.41
C PRO A 129 -9.09 -1.89 -8.88
N THR A 130 -9.28 -0.70 -8.33
CA THR A 130 -9.48 -0.46 -6.89
C THR A 130 -10.63 -1.30 -6.32
N MET A 131 -10.46 -1.79 -5.10
CA MET A 131 -11.38 -2.64 -4.35
C MET A 131 -11.65 -4.00 -4.99
N THR A 132 -10.66 -4.57 -5.69
CA THR A 132 -10.65 -5.96 -6.16
C THR A 132 -9.67 -6.78 -5.33
N GLU A 133 -9.96 -8.05 -5.03
CA GLU A 133 -9.01 -8.91 -4.29
C GLU A 133 -7.69 -9.06 -5.05
N PRO A 134 -6.57 -9.21 -4.33
CA PRO A 134 -5.31 -9.61 -4.92
C PRO A 134 -5.44 -10.93 -5.71
N VAL A 135 -4.77 -11.01 -6.86
CA VAL A 135 -4.81 -12.19 -7.73
C VAL A 135 -3.69 -13.14 -7.33
N PRO A 136 -3.99 -14.39 -6.89
CA PRO A 136 -2.96 -15.32 -6.43
C PRO A 136 -2.04 -15.75 -7.58
N LEU A 137 -0.74 -15.84 -7.30
CA LEU A 137 0.22 -16.47 -8.19
C LEU A 137 0.13 -18.00 -8.04
N ASP A 138 -0.22 -18.69 -9.12
CA ASP A 138 -0.05 -20.14 -9.20
C ASP A 138 1.43 -20.46 -9.49
N VAL A 139 2.17 -20.75 -8.43
CA VAL A 139 3.60 -21.10 -8.51
C VAL A 139 3.80 -22.42 -9.25
N ALA A 140 2.87 -23.38 -9.15
CA ALA A 140 3.01 -24.66 -9.83
C ALA A 140 2.91 -24.47 -11.35
N ASP A 141 1.87 -23.77 -11.79
CA ASP A 141 1.68 -23.45 -13.21
C ASP A 141 2.83 -22.58 -13.77
N LEU A 142 3.34 -21.62 -12.99
CA LEU A 142 4.52 -20.84 -13.38
C LEU A 142 5.74 -21.74 -13.62
N LEU A 143 6.04 -22.65 -12.69
CA LEU A 143 7.18 -23.55 -12.81
C LEU A 143 7.04 -24.53 -13.98
N ASP A 144 5.83 -25.00 -14.26
CA ASP A 144 5.58 -25.92 -15.38
C ASP A 144 5.73 -25.20 -16.74
N ARG A 145 5.29 -23.94 -16.84
CA ARG A 145 5.55 -23.10 -18.03
C ARG A 145 7.05 -22.86 -18.25
N LEU A 146 7.83 -22.64 -17.19
CA LEU A 146 9.29 -22.44 -17.30
C LEU A 146 10.06 -23.72 -17.65
N ARG A 147 9.50 -24.90 -17.39
CA ARG A 147 10.10 -26.19 -17.78
C ARG A 147 9.80 -26.59 -19.23
N THR A 148 8.77 -26.01 -19.83
CA THR A 148 8.24 -26.41 -21.14
C THR A 148 8.53 -25.41 -22.27
N GLY A 149 8.95 -24.19 -21.94
CA GLY A 149 9.45 -23.17 -22.89
C GLY A 149 10.97 -23.18 -23.00
#